data_AF-A0A7X9A7J9-F1
#
_entry.id   AF-A0A7X9A7J9-F1
#
_cell.length_a   1.000
_cell.length_b   1.000
_cell.length_c   1.000
_cell.angle_alpha   90.00
_cell.angle_beta   90.00
_cell.angle_gamma   90.00
#
_symmetry.space_group_name_H-M   'P 1'
#
loop_
_entity.id
_entity.type
_entity.pdbx_description
1 polymer ?
#
loop_
_entity_poly.entity_id
_entity_poly.type
_entity_poly.pdbx_seq_one_letter_code
_entity_poly.pdbx_strand_id
1 'polypeptide(L)'
;MPKDTKEPTLLGVAPVANSTFNDGDKVVIALVFDEIVNSANNVTLTTTLSNSAFTLAGSLSTNVLYFVGTVSGYGGTAPTKDNILINSSENIKDMCN
;
A
#
# COMPACT_ATOMS: atom_id res chain seq x y z
N MET A 1 0.35 -4.21 30.87
CA MET A 1 0.56 -3.00 30.05
C MET A 1 -0.81 -2.60 29.49
N PRO A 2 -1.07 -1.32 29.17
CA PRO A 2 -2.30 -0.96 28.48
C PRO A 2 -2.36 -1.74 27.17
N LYS A 3 -3.50 -2.36 26.88
CA LYS A 3 -3.74 -3.04 25.61
C LYS A 3 -3.76 -1.97 24.52
N ASP A 4 -2.94 -2.13 23.48
CA ASP A 4 -3.08 -1.30 22.29
C ASP A 4 -4.42 -1.62 21.63
N THR A 5 -5.19 -0.59 21.32
CA THR A 5 -6.50 -0.72 20.67
C THR A 5 -6.54 -0.01 19.33
N LYS A 6 -5.43 0.60 18.91
CA LYS A 6 -5.35 1.38 17.69
C LYS A 6 -4.60 0.57 16.64
N GLU A 7 -5.24 0.42 15.48
CA GLU A 7 -4.61 -0.22 14.33
C GLU A 7 -3.74 0.77 13.55
N PRO A 8 -2.76 0.30 12.76
CA PRO A 8 -1.88 1.16 11.99
C PRO A 8 -2.66 2.09 11.06
N THR A 9 -2.33 3.37 11.10
CA THR A 9 -2.98 4.42 10.31
C THR A 9 -2.07 4.87 9.17
N LEU A 10 -2.63 5.00 7.97
CA LEU A 10 -1.88 5.44 6.78
C LEU A 10 -1.42 6.90 6.93
N LEU A 11 -0.10 7.11 6.87
CA LEU A 11 0.53 8.43 6.84
C LEU A 11 0.83 8.93 5.43
N GLY A 12 1.19 8.03 4.51
CA GLY A 12 1.63 8.44 3.18
C GLY A 12 1.68 7.32 2.14
N VAL A 13 1.70 7.75 0.88
CA VAL A 13 1.82 6.90 -0.30
C VAL A 13 3.02 7.40 -1.09
N ALA A 14 3.95 6.50 -1.41
CA ALA A 14 5.13 6.82 -2.17
C ALA A 14 5.39 5.75 -3.24
N PRO A 15 5.28 6.06 -4.54
CA PRO A 15 5.86 5.20 -5.55
C PRO A 15 7.39 5.21 -5.45
N VAL A 16 8.00 4.04 -5.59
CA VAL A 16 9.43 3.85 -5.29
C VAL A 16 10.36 4.26 -6.45
N ALA A 17 9.83 4.69 -7.61
CA ALA A 17 10.67 4.92 -8.80
C ALA A 17 10.40 6.22 -9.56
N ASN A 18 9.16 6.58 -9.89
CA ASN A 18 8.87 7.63 -10.88
C ASN A 18 7.68 8.52 -10.47
N SER A 19 7.62 9.73 -11.02
CA SER A 19 6.44 10.61 -10.96
C SER A 19 5.47 10.41 -12.13
N THR A 20 5.92 9.75 -13.21
CA THR A 20 5.16 9.43 -14.42
C THR A 20 5.38 7.97 -14.80
N PHE A 21 4.31 7.31 -15.24
CA PHE A 21 4.29 5.89 -15.55
C PHE A 21 3.68 5.65 -16.92
N ASN A 22 4.25 4.71 -17.67
CA ASN A 22 3.77 4.27 -18.96
C ASN A 22 3.02 2.93 -18.83
N ASP A 23 2.13 2.67 -19.78
CA ASP A 23 1.44 1.38 -19.89
C ASP A 23 2.46 0.23 -19.96
N GLY A 24 2.27 -0.81 -19.14
CA GLY A 24 3.19 -1.94 -19.04
C GLY A 24 4.33 -1.77 -18.01
N ASP A 25 4.51 -0.59 -17.41
CA ASP A 25 5.51 -0.40 -16.36
C ASP A 25 5.20 -1.26 -15.13
N LYS A 26 6.23 -1.93 -14.60
CA LYS A 26 6.15 -2.57 -13.28
C LYS A 26 6.42 -1.54 -12.20
N VAL A 27 5.50 -1.41 -11.27
CA VAL A 27 5.55 -0.36 -10.24
C VAL A 27 5.48 -0.98 -8.85
N VAL A 28 6.32 -0.46 -7.96
CA VAL A 28 6.27 -0.71 -6.52
C VAL A 28 5.73 0.54 -5.84
N ILE A 29 4.67 0.38 -5.05
CA ILE A 29 4.07 1.44 -4.24
C ILE A 29 4.30 1.10 -2.77
N ALA A 30 4.89 2.03 -2.04
CA ALA A 30 5.02 1.96 -0.59
C ALA A 30 3.88 2.72 0.08
N LEU A 31 3.20 2.06 1.01
CA LEU A 31 2.28 2.70 1.95
C LEU A 31 2.97 2.79 3.30
N VAL A 32 3.10 4.01 3.84
CA VAL A 32 3.75 4.29 5.12
C VAL A 32 2.69 4.45 6.19
N PHE A 33 2.85 3.74 7.29
CA PHE A 33 1.97 3.77 8.45
C PHE A 33 2.70 4.41 9.64
N ASP A 34 1.93 4.85 10.64
CA ASP A 34 2.44 5.45 11.87
C ASP A 34 2.98 4.42 12.87
N GLU A 35 2.58 3.16 12.74
CA GLU A 35 2.96 2.05 13.62
C GLU A 35 3.46 0.85 12.80
N ILE A 36 4.14 -0.09 13.48
CA ILE A 36 4.63 -1.32 12.85
C ILE A 36 3.45 -2.21 12.47
N VAL A 37 3.41 -2.65 11.22
CA VAL A 37 2.45 -3.65 10.76
C VAL A 37 3.00 -5.04 11.06
N ASN A 38 2.24 -5.80 11.84
CA ASN A 38 2.52 -7.19 12.19
C ASN A 38 1.90 -8.16 11.19
N SER A 39 0.71 -7.85 10.68
CA SER A 39 0.05 -8.69 9.66
C SER A 39 -0.72 -7.84 8.65
N ALA A 40 -0.73 -8.30 7.40
CA ALA A 40 -1.45 -7.68 6.29
C ALA A 40 -1.87 -8.78 5.30
N ASN A 41 -2.80 -9.65 5.71
CA ASN A 41 -3.21 -10.78 4.87
C ASN A 41 -4.22 -10.35 3.80
N ASN A 42 -4.00 -10.78 2.55
CA ASN A 42 -4.89 -10.54 1.40
C ASN A 42 -5.20 -9.05 1.14
N VAL A 43 -4.36 -8.14 1.64
CA VAL A 43 -4.49 -6.72 1.37
C VAL A 43 -4.08 -6.46 -0.08
N THR A 44 -4.90 -5.70 -0.81
CA THR A 44 -4.58 -5.24 -2.16
C THR A 44 -4.79 -3.75 -2.27
N LEU A 45 -4.17 -3.14 -3.27
CA LEU A 45 -4.17 -1.69 -3.45
C LEU A 45 -4.69 -1.34 -4.84
N THR A 46 -5.83 -0.67 -4.90
CA THR A 46 -6.35 -0.09 -6.15
C THR A 46 -5.81 1.34 -6.28
N THR A 47 -5.35 1.70 -7.48
CA THR A 47 -4.79 3.03 -7.78
C THR A 47 -5.26 3.50 -9.15
N THR A 48 -5.02 4.77 -9.46
CA THR A 48 -5.28 5.35 -10.79
C THR A 48 -4.33 4.83 -11.89
N LEU A 49 -3.29 4.07 -11.54
CA LEU A 49 -2.29 3.59 -12.51
C LEU A 49 -2.72 2.33 -13.26
N SER A 50 -3.72 1.60 -12.77
CA SER A 50 -4.08 0.31 -13.36
C SER A 50 -5.54 -0.02 -13.11
N ASN A 51 -6.17 -0.66 -14.08
CA ASN A 51 -7.50 -1.26 -13.92
C ASN A 51 -7.48 -2.52 -13.03
N SER A 52 -6.29 -3.00 -12.66
CA SER A 52 -6.08 -4.15 -11.77
C SER A 52 -5.47 -3.72 -10.43
N ALA A 53 -5.88 -4.38 -9.35
CA ALA A 53 -5.32 -4.13 -8.03
C ALA A 53 -3.86 -4.59 -7.94
N PHE A 54 -3.05 -3.82 -7.22
CA PHE A 54 -1.69 -4.16 -6.86
C PHE A 54 -1.71 -5.14 -5.68
N THR A 55 -0.82 -6.11 -5.70
CA THR A 55 -0.73 -7.18 -4.69
C THR A 55 0.33 -6.86 -3.67
N LEU A 56 0.08 -7.17 -2.40
CA LEU A 56 1.08 -7.06 -1.35
C LEU A 56 2.29 -7.97 -1.67
N ALA A 57 3.47 -7.37 -1.76
CA ALA A 57 4.74 -8.06 -1.98
C ALA A 57 5.45 -8.42 -0.66
N GLY A 58 5.18 -7.68 0.41
CA GLY A 58 5.72 -7.98 1.73
C GLY A 58 5.65 -6.79 2.69
N SER A 59 5.75 -7.10 4.00
CA SER A 59 5.67 -6.10 5.05
C SER A 59 5.95 -6.60 6.48
N LEU A 60 6.92 -7.48 6.70
CA LEU A 60 7.09 -8.05 8.03
C LEU A 60 7.94 -7.15 8.93
N SER A 61 7.37 -6.76 10.07
CA SER A 61 8.02 -5.97 11.13
C SER A 61 8.52 -4.59 10.70
N THR A 62 7.80 -3.94 9.79
CA THR A 62 8.07 -2.53 9.40
C THR A 62 6.78 -1.72 9.42
N ASN A 63 6.90 -0.40 9.41
CA ASN A 63 5.76 0.51 9.23
C ASN A 63 5.48 0.78 7.74
N VAL A 64 5.96 -0.07 6.83
CA VAL A 64 5.82 0.12 5.38
C VAL A 64 5.29 -1.16 4.73
N LEU A 65 4.21 -1.02 3.96
CA LEU A 65 3.68 -2.08 3.10
C LEU A 65 4.11 -1.83 1.65
N TYR A 66 4.66 -2.84 0.98
CA TYR A 66 5.03 -2.75 -0.44
C TYR A 66 4.03 -3.48 -1.31
N PHE A 67 3.48 -2.78 -2.29
CA PHE A 67 2.55 -3.33 -3.27
C PHE A 67 3.19 -3.32 -4.66
N VAL A 68 3.05 -4.43 -5.38
CA VAL A 68 3.55 -4.58 -6.75
C VAL A 68 2.39 -4.71 -7.72
N GLY A 69 2.53 -4.08 -8.87
CA GLY A 69 1.53 -4.14 -9.94
C GLY A 69 2.11 -3.70 -11.27
N THR A 70 1.29 -3.84 -12.31
CA THR A 70 1.62 -3.39 -13.66
C THR A 70 0.64 -2.30 -14.06
N VAL A 71 1.17 -1.20 -14.57
CA VAL A 71 0.39 -0.06 -15.06
C VAL A 71 -0.42 -0.50 -16.26
N SER A 72 -1.72 -0.19 -16.28
CA SER A 72 -2.61 -0.54 -17.38
C SER A 72 -3.65 0.56 -17.64
N GLY A 73 -3.93 0.85 -18.91
CA GLY A 73 -4.98 1.79 -19.29
C GLY A 73 -4.51 3.24 -19.40
N TYR A 74 -3.42 3.46 -20.15
CA TYR A 74 -2.92 4.76 -20.64
C TYR A 74 -1.83 5.47 -19.81
N GLY A 75 -1.21 4.80 -18.84
CA GLY A 75 -0.19 5.44 -17.99
C GLY A 75 -0.78 6.55 -17.10
N GLY A 76 0.05 7.19 -16.28
CA GLY A 76 -0.46 8.20 -15.36
C GLY A 76 0.58 8.81 -14.43
N THR A 77 0.11 9.61 -13.48
CA THR A 77 0.94 10.22 -12.44
C THR A 77 0.97 9.36 -11.18
N ALA A 78 1.97 9.59 -10.34
CA ALA A 78 2.10 9.00 -9.01
C ALA A 78 0.79 9.00 -8.19
N PRO A 79 0.39 7.86 -7.60
CA PRO A 79 -0.72 7.82 -6.67
C PRO A 79 -0.37 8.55 -5.38
N THR A 80 -1.39 9.14 -4.76
CA THR A 80 -1.37 9.84 -3.48
C THR A 80 -2.37 9.20 -2.52
N LYS A 81 -2.36 9.59 -1.25
CA LYS A 81 -3.34 9.09 -0.27
C LYS A 81 -4.81 9.34 -0.67
N ASP A 82 -5.05 10.36 -1.50
CA ASP A 82 -6.41 10.79 -1.85
C ASP A 82 -6.98 10.01 -3.05
N ASN A 83 -6.15 9.26 -3.78
CA ASN A 83 -6.55 8.55 -5.01
C ASN A 83 -6.25 7.05 -5.00
N ILE A 84 -6.07 6.49 -3.81
CA ILE A 84 -5.92 5.05 -3.61
C ILE A 84 -7.09 4.46 -2.82
N LEU A 85 -7.31 3.16 -3.00
CA LEU A 85 -8.19 2.37 -2.17
C LEU A 85 -7.43 1.15 -1.66
N ILE A 86 -7.33 1.02 -0.34
CA ILE A 86 -6.79 -0.16 0.32
C ILE A 86 -7.93 -1.15 0.51
N ASN A 87 -7.93 -2.25 -0.23
CA ASN A 87 -8.92 -3.31 -0.08
C ASN A 87 -8.52 -4.23 1.06
N SER A 88 -9.49 -4.64 1.87
CA SER A 88 -9.28 -5.44 3.08
C SER A 88 -8.34 -4.78 4.11
N SER A 89 -8.47 -3.46 4.29
CA SER A 89 -7.67 -2.69 5.25
C SER A 89 -7.81 -3.17 6.69
N GLU A 90 -8.93 -3.82 7.04
CA GLU A 90 -9.17 -4.45 8.33
C GLU A 90 -8.15 -5.56 8.68
N ASN A 91 -7.44 -6.09 7.68
CA ASN A 91 -6.40 -7.11 7.87
C ASN A 91 -5.01 -6.51 8.15
N ILE A 92 -4.87 -5.18 8.11
CA ILE A 92 -3.65 -4.48 8.51
C ILE A 92 -3.67 -4.35 10.03
N LYS A 93 -2.85 -5.16 10.70
CA LYS A 93 -2.82 -5.28 12.16
C LYS A 93 -1.46 -4.91 12.73
N ASP A 94 -1.47 -4.24 13.87
CA ASP A 94 -0.29 -3.99 14.69
C ASP A 94 0.13 -5.24 15.50
N MET A 95 1.14 -5.08 16.35
CA MET A 95 1.50 -6.07 17.36
C MET A 95 0.67 -5.86 18.64
N CYS A 96 -0.60 -6.26 18.63
CA CYS A 96 -1.37 -6.39 19.86
C CYS A 96 -0.78 -7.50 20.77
N ASN A 97 -0.30 -7.11 21.96
CA ASN A 97 -0.05 -8.01 23.11
C ASN A 97 -1.11 -7.79 24.20
#